data_AF-A0A970LEB0-F1
#
_entry.id   AF-A0A970LEB0-F1
#
_cell.length_a   1.000
_cell.length_b   1.000
_cell.length_c   1.000
_cell.angle_alpha   90.00
_cell.angle_beta   90.00
_cell.angle_gamma   90.00
#
_symmetry.space_group_name_H-M   'P 1'
#
loop_
_entity.id
_entity.type
_entity.pdbx_description
1 polymer ?
#
loop_
_entity_poly.entity_id
_entity_poly.type
_entity_poly.pdbx_seq_one_letter_code
_entity_poly.pdbx_strand_id
1 'polypeptide(L)'
;MKIEMGESLLYSWLRHVKECQIVQTNWKVSPKWDLKNEDKLAEIMERTNSYFEDKYGYLIYKNNSLSQLLMQAEIDVLGISIDEEGNHIYAIDVAFHEAGLNYGTKEETITRVIKKCIRTAMCIFGYIGKDTAEIIFASPKINPVIIKDLAPKFNELNSILATLGLNFTTRLIANEEFNGKVLEPILLASGGISDTSELFLRSYQMYSMFSEKASRSIKAKKVIRNKKEEKNIESMLTDETLKELKIGKLVQTTMRELFRNEKISMDEIEKMTQPDYSKQIFNANIPVLKEVPIGGNIDELKRDDNNYPRYYSYTISIYGKDYLLSSQWFEHLHRTYYEKWLSNKL
;
A
#
# COMPACT_ATOMS: atom_id res chain seq x y z
N MET A 1 -13.54 22.46 3.07
CA MET A 1 -12.90 21.13 3.12
C MET A 1 -11.40 21.35 3.14
N LYS A 2 -10.72 21.02 4.24
CA LYS A 2 -9.25 21.09 4.30
C LYS A 2 -8.76 19.79 3.66
N ILE A 3 -8.31 19.83 2.42
CA ILE A 3 -7.79 18.64 1.75
C ILE A 3 -6.35 18.46 2.23
N GLU A 4 -6.09 17.45 3.05
CA GLU A 4 -4.73 17.15 3.50
C GLU A 4 -4.01 16.25 2.49
N MET A 5 -2.73 16.54 2.22
CA MET A 5 -1.96 15.82 1.20
C MET A 5 -1.79 14.33 1.55
N GLY A 6 -1.72 14.00 2.85
CA GLY A 6 -1.66 12.61 3.33
C GLY A 6 -2.92 11.80 2.99
N GLU A 7 -4.10 12.39 3.19
CA GLU A 7 -5.38 11.78 2.80
C GLU A 7 -5.48 11.59 1.29
N SER A 8 -5.10 12.61 0.52
CA SER A 8 -5.11 12.56 -0.95
C SER A 8 -4.20 11.45 -1.51
N LEU A 9 -3.02 11.29 -0.91
CA LEU A 9 -2.10 10.20 -1.21
C LEU A 9 -2.73 8.84 -0.91
N LEU A 10 -3.26 8.65 0.29
CA LEU A 10 -3.85 7.38 0.72
C LEU A 10 -5.16 7.06 -0.01
N TYR A 11 -5.91 8.06 -0.43
CA TYR A 11 -7.04 7.90 -1.34
C TYR A 11 -6.59 7.25 -2.66
N SER A 12 -5.52 7.79 -3.25
CA SER A 12 -4.92 7.25 -4.48
C SER A 12 -4.38 5.84 -4.24
N TRP A 13 -3.77 5.60 -3.07
CA TRP A 13 -3.29 4.28 -2.67
C TRP A 13 -4.40 3.24 -2.62
N LEU A 14 -5.50 3.55 -1.92
CA LEU A 14 -6.62 2.63 -1.76
C LEU A 14 -7.25 2.32 -3.10
N ARG A 15 -7.42 3.32 -3.97
CA ARG A 15 -7.97 3.11 -5.32
C ARG A 15 -7.08 2.26 -6.23
N HIS A 16 -5.80 2.59 -6.33
CA HIS A 16 -4.95 2.05 -7.41
C HIS A 16 -4.05 0.92 -6.98
N VAL A 17 -3.81 0.77 -5.67
CA VAL A 17 -2.92 -0.26 -5.12
C VAL A 17 -3.72 -1.32 -4.37
N LYS A 18 -4.67 -0.89 -3.52
CA LYS A 18 -5.60 -1.81 -2.85
C LYS A 18 -6.88 -2.09 -3.66
N GLU A 19 -7.00 -1.48 -4.85
CA GLU A 19 -8.12 -1.70 -5.78
C GLU A 19 -9.50 -1.50 -5.15
N CYS A 20 -9.62 -0.57 -4.19
CA CYS A 20 -10.89 -0.22 -3.59
C CYS A 20 -11.79 0.50 -4.61
N GLN A 21 -12.99 -0.04 -4.85
CA GLN A 21 -13.99 0.57 -5.72
C GLN A 21 -14.66 1.78 -5.04
N ILE A 22 -14.74 1.76 -3.70
CA ILE A 22 -15.29 2.85 -2.90
C ILE A 22 -14.18 3.39 -2.01
N VAL A 23 -13.93 4.69 -2.07
CA VAL A 23 -12.99 5.37 -1.17
C VAL A 23 -13.59 6.70 -0.75
N GLN A 24 -13.54 7.00 0.55
CA GLN A 24 -14.03 8.22 1.16
C GLN A 24 -12.96 8.80 2.08
N THR A 25 -12.62 10.08 1.89
CA THR A 25 -11.79 10.82 2.85
C THR A 25 -12.66 11.48 3.91
N ASN A 26 -12.07 11.80 5.08
CA ASN A 26 -12.74 12.49 6.19
C ASN A 26 -14.05 11.79 6.60
N TRP A 27 -14.05 10.46 6.70
CA TRP A 27 -15.23 9.71 7.09
C TRP A 27 -15.58 10.03 8.56
N LYS A 28 -16.83 10.43 8.78
CA LYS A 28 -17.35 10.82 10.10
C LYS A 28 -18.69 10.17 10.34
N VAL A 29 -18.93 9.84 11.59
CA VAL A 29 -20.21 9.32 12.05
C VAL A 29 -21.27 10.42 11.93
N SER A 30 -22.42 10.08 11.34
CA SER A 30 -23.60 10.95 11.42
C SER A 30 -24.30 10.77 12.77
N PRO A 31 -24.72 11.85 13.45
CA PRO A 31 -25.55 11.76 14.66
C PRO A 31 -26.92 11.08 14.45
N LYS A 32 -27.27 10.76 13.20
CA LYS A 32 -28.52 10.10 12.81
C LYS A 32 -28.35 8.61 12.52
N TRP A 33 -27.13 8.07 12.59
CA TRP A 33 -26.90 6.65 12.37
C TRP A 33 -27.17 5.86 13.64
N ASP A 34 -27.83 4.71 13.49
CA ASP A 34 -28.06 3.79 14.58
C ASP A 34 -26.75 3.08 14.95
N LEU A 35 -26.46 3.05 16.26
CA LEU A 35 -25.33 2.31 16.80
C LEU A 35 -25.73 0.84 16.97
N LYS A 36 -24.94 -0.06 16.40
CA LYS A 36 -25.09 -1.51 16.54
C LYS A 36 -24.14 -2.03 17.62
N ASN A 37 -24.48 -3.19 18.19
CA ASN A 37 -23.61 -3.95 19.09
C ASN A 37 -23.11 -3.16 20.32
N GLU A 38 -23.95 -2.29 20.90
CA GLU A 38 -23.56 -1.36 21.97
C GLU A 38 -22.91 -2.06 23.18
N ASP A 39 -23.49 -3.16 23.67
CA ASP A 39 -22.94 -3.94 24.78
C ASP A 39 -21.53 -4.44 24.49
N LYS A 40 -21.30 -4.91 23.25
CA LYS A 40 -19.99 -5.42 22.82
C LYS A 40 -18.98 -4.29 22.62
N LEU A 41 -19.43 -3.11 22.18
CA LEU A 41 -18.59 -1.92 22.11
C LEU A 41 -18.17 -1.43 23.49
N ALA A 42 -19.07 -1.48 24.48
CA ALA A 42 -18.74 -1.20 25.86
C ALA A 42 -17.70 -2.21 26.40
N GLU A 43 -17.87 -3.50 26.10
CA GLU A 43 -16.88 -4.54 26.45
C GLU A 43 -15.52 -4.27 25.81
N ILE A 44 -15.46 -3.92 24.51
CA ILE A 44 -14.20 -3.56 23.84
C ILE A 44 -13.53 -2.41 24.58
N MET A 45 -14.26 -1.33 24.85
CA MET A 45 -13.73 -0.14 25.52
C MET A 45 -13.22 -0.44 26.93
N GLU A 46 -13.94 -1.23 27.71
CA GLU A 46 -13.52 -1.63 29.06
C GLU A 46 -12.25 -2.50 29.00
N ARG A 47 -12.26 -3.56 28.18
CA ARG A 47 -11.14 -4.50 28.05
C ARG A 47 -9.86 -3.82 27.62
N THR A 48 -9.92 -2.95 26.61
CA THR A 48 -8.74 -2.21 26.16
C THR A 48 -8.30 -1.19 27.20
N ASN A 49 -9.23 -0.50 27.88
CA ASN A 49 -8.85 0.47 28.91
C ASN A 49 -8.09 -0.23 30.05
N SER A 50 -8.68 -1.25 30.66
CA SER A 50 -8.05 -1.99 31.76
C SER A 50 -6.72 -2.59 31.34
N TYR A 51 -6.64 -3.21 30.16
CA TYR A 51 -5.39 -3.83 29.70
C TYR A 51 -4.24 -2.82 29.56
N PHE A 52 -4.48 -1.68 28.89
CA PHE A 52 -3.43 -0.69 28.66
C PHE A 52 -3.11 0.13 29.92
N GLU A 53 -4.08 0.35 30.80
CA GLU A 53 -3.89 0.97 32.10
C GLU A 53 -3.07 0.07 33.04
N ASP A 54 -3.47 -1.19 33.22
CA ASP A 54 -2.81 -2.13 34.15
C ASP A 54 -1.37 -2.46 33.70
N LYS A 55 -1.16 -2.65 32.39
CA LYS A 55 0.12 -3.09 31.86
C LYS A 55 1.12 -1.95 31.66
N TYR A 56 0.65 -0.76 31.32
CA TYR A 56 1.51 0.35 30.90
C TYR A 56 1.24 1.69 31.62
N GLY A 57 0.18 1.79 32.41
CA GLY A 57 -0.27 3.05 33.00
C GLY A 57 -0.95 3.99 31.99
N TYR A 58 -1.34 3.48 30.81
CA TYR A 58 -1.86 4.33 29.73
C TYR A 58 -3.36 4.58 29.89
N LEU A 59 -3.71 5.82 30.25
CA LEU A 59 -5.10 6.29 30.29
C LEU A 59 -5.61 6.62 28.88
N ILE A 60 -5.86 5.60 28.07
CA ILE A 60 -6.14 5.74 26.63
C ILE A 60 -7.43 6.52 26.32
N TYR A 61 -8.46 6.43 27.17
CA TYR A 61 -9.72 7.16 26.97
C TYR A 61 -9.85 8.41 27.85
N LYS A 62 -8.96 8.60 28.83
CA LYS A 62 -9.12 9.64 29.87
C LYS A 62 -10.55 9.55 30.44
N ASN A 63 -11.33 10.63 30.32
CA ASN A 63 -12.70 10.70 30.83
C ASN A 63 -13.77 10.61 29.72
N ASN A 64 -13.43 10.13 28.52
CA ASN A 64 -14.40 10.04 27.42
C ASN A 64 -15.38 8.88 27.64
N SER A 65 -16.68 9.12 27.48
CA SER A 65 -17.66 8.04 27.34
C SER A 65 -17.55 7.37 25.97
N LEU A 66 -18.13 6.17 25.82
CA LEU A 66 -18.22 5.47 24.55
C LEU A 66 -18.88 6.35 23.47
N SER A 67 -20.03 6.95 23.76
CA SER A 67 -20.75 7.81 22.82
C SER A 67 -19.93 9.03 22.39
N GLN A 68 -19.26 9.70 23.33
CA GLN A 68 -18.38 10.84 23.02
C GLN A 68 -17.22 10.41 22.12
N LEU A 69 -16.58 9.28 22.45
CA LEU A 69 -15.45 8.76 21.70
C LEU A 69 -15.84 8.44 20.25
N LEU A 70 -16.97 7.77 20.04
CA LEU A 70 -17.48 7.40 18.72
C LEU A 70 -17.95 8.60 17.90
N MET A 71 -18.65 9.56 18.51
CA MET A 71 -19.13 10.75 17.80
C MET A 71 -17.99 11.71 17.40
N GLN A 72 -16.87 11.67 18.11
CA GLN A 72 -15.65 12.43 17.78
C GLN A 72 -14.73 11.69 16.80
N ALA A 73 -15.15 10.53 16.29
CA ALA A 73 -14.35 9.77 15.36
C ALA A 73 -14.28 10.46 14.00
N GLU A 74 -13.07 10.52 13.48
CA GLU A 74 -12.73 10.91 12.13
C GLU A 74 -11.76 9.85 11.63
N ILE A 75 -12.15 9.16 10.57
CA ILE A 75 -11.29 8.23 9.83
C ILE A 75 -10.83 8.99 8.59
N ASP A 76 -9.53 9.23 8.49
CA ASP A 76 -8.97 10.13 7.49
C ASP A 76 -9.21 9.60 6.07
N VAL A 77 -9.06 8.29 5.86
CA VAL A 77 -9.44 7.61 4.61
C VAL A 77 -10.06 6.23 4.88
N LEU A 78 -11.25 5.99 4.35
CA LEU A 78 -11.93 4.69 4.37
C LEU A 78 -12.03 4.14 2.95
N GLY A 79 -11.64 2.89 2.73
CA GLY A 79 -11.75 2.19 1.45
C GLY A 79 -12.48 0.86 1.59
N ILE A 80 -13.22 0.48 0.55
CA ILE A 80 -13.87 -0.82 0.42
C ILE A 80 -13.45 -1.41 -0.93
N SER A 81 -12.74 -2.52 -0.88
CA SER A 81 -12.53 -3.42 -2.02
C SER A 81 -13.63 -4.47 -2.03
N ILE A 82 -14.16 -4.74 -3.21
CA ILE A 82 -15.25 -5.68 -3.45
C ILE A 82 -14.77 -6.68 -4.48
N ASP A 83 -14.71 -7.95 -4.09
CA ASP A 83 -14.36 -9.07 -4.95
C ASP A 83 -15.26 -10.29 -4.66
N GLU A 84 -14.87 -11.46 -5.19
CA GLU A 84 -15.63 -12.71 -5.03
C GLU A 84 -15.65 -13.22 -3.58
N GLU A 85 -14.68 -12.84 -2.75
CA GLU A 85 -14.60 -13.20 -1.33
C GLU A 85 -15.41 -12.25 -0.43
N GLY A 86 -15.74 -11.07 -0.96
CA GLY A 86 -16.69 -10.13 -0.37
C GLY A 86 -16.13 -8.72 -0.26
N ASN A 87 -16.47 -8.05 0.86
CA ASN A 87 -16.07 -6.66 1.10
C ASN A 87 -14.88 -6.60 2.06
N HIS A 88 -13.74 -6.14 1.56
CA HIS A 88 -12.54 -5.88 2.36
C HIS A 88 -12.46 -4.40 2.72
N ILE A 89 -12.49 -4.10 4.02
CA ILE A 89 -12.52 -2.72 4.53
C ILE A 89 -11.12 -2.31 4.99
N TYR A 90 -10.68 -1.14 4.53
CA TYR A 90 -9.46 -0.47 4.96
C TYR A 90 -9.83 0.86 5.62
N ALA A 91 -9.49 1.03 6.89
CA ALA A 91 -9.71 2.28 7.62
C ALA A 91 -8.36 2.86 8.05
N ILE A 92 -8.02 4.04 7.54
CA ILE A 92 -6.70 4.63 7.70
C ILE A 92 -6.78 5.98 8.43
N ASP A 93 -6.03 6.09 9.51
CA ASP A 93 -5.66 7.35 10.14
C ASP A 93 -4.25 7.74 9.66
N VAL A 94 -4.07 8.96 9.17
CA VAL A 94 -2.80 9.48 8.67
C VAL A 94 -2.29 10.65 9.50
N ALA A 95 -0.99 10.66 9.76
CA ALA A 95 -0.32 11.80 10.39
C ALA A 95 0.85 12.27 9.53
N PHE A 96 0.72 13.48 8.97
CA PHE A 96 1.75 14.09 8.14
C PHE A 96 2.36 15.33 8.81
N HIS A 97 3.60 15.21 9.28
CA HIS A 97 4.39 16.32 9.83
C HIS A 97 5.84 16.21 9.35
N GLU A 98 6.43 17.31 8.86
CA GLU A 98 7.80 17.32 8.33
C GLU A 98 8.87 16.94 9.39
N ALA A 99 8.62 17.35 10.63
CA ALA A 99 9.45 17.00 11.79
C ALA A 99 9.25 15.55 12.27
N GLY A 100 8.26 14.83 11.70
CA GLY A 100 7.83 13.51 12.13
C GLY A 100 6.69 13.55 13.15
N LEU A 101 6.11 12.38 13.40
CA LEU A 101 5.01 12.19 14.35
C LEU A 101 5.43 12.62 15.76
N ASN A 102 4.74 13.63 16.29
CA ASN A 102 4.96 14.12 17.63
C ASN A 102 3.67 14.75 18.19
N TYR A 103 3.04 14.06 19.14
CA TYR A 103 1.85 14.57 19.82
C TYR A 103 2.13 15.14 21.22
N GLY A 104 3.41 15.30 21.59
CA GLY A 104 3.84 15.70 22.92
C GLY A 104 4.93 14.76 23.43
N THR A 105 4.68 14.07 24.53
CA THR A 105 5.62 13.06 25.01
C THR A 105 5.58 11.79 24.13
N LYS A 106 6.59 10.93 24.28
CA LYS A 106 6.61 9.60 23.64
C LYS A 106 5.35 8.81 24.01
N GLU A 107 5.02 8.80 25.29
CA GLU A 107 3.84 8.12 25.84
C GLU A 107 2.55 8.70 25.28
N GLU A 108 2.42 10.03 25.26
CA GLU A 108 1.24 10.69 24.69
C GLU A 108 1.05 10.33 23.22
N THR A 109 2.15 10.25 22.47
CA THR A 109 2.11 9.84 21.07
C THR A 109 1.62 8.40 20.90
N ILE A 110 2.17 7.45 21.67
CA ILE A 110 1.76 6.04 21.66
C ILE A 110 0.27 5.92 22.02
N THR A 111 -0.13 6.54 23.13
CA THR A 111 -1.50 6.52 23.64
C THR A 111 -2.50 7.08 22.65
N ARG A 112 -2.18 8.18 21.95
CA ARG A 112 -3.07 8.76 20.93
C ARG A 112 -3.21 7.85 19.70
N VAL A 113 -2.12 7.22 19.25
CA VAL A 113 -2.15 6.29 18.11
C VAL A 113 -3.01 5.07 18.43
N ILE A 114 -2.81 4.46 19.59
CA ILE A 114 -3.60 3.30 20.05
C ILE A 114 -5.08 3.69 20.18
N LYS A 115 -5.38 4.83 20.83
CA LYS A 115 -6.75 5.34 20.97
C LYS A 115 -7.44 5.51 19.62
N LYS A 116 -6.75 6.10 18.63
CA LYS A 116 -7.28 6.27 17.27
C LYS A 116 -7.66 4.92 16.65
N CYS A 117 -6.76 3.94 16.70
CA CYS A 117 -7.00 2.62 16.10
C CYS A 117 -8.18 1.89 16.77
N ILE A 118 -8.27 1.93 18.10
CA ILE A 118 -9.40 1.29 18.82
C ILE A 118 -10.72 2.00 18.50
N ARG A 119 -10.72 3.33 18.50
CA ARG A 119 -11.91 4.12 18.12
C ARG A 119 -12.36 3.78 16.70
N THR A 120 -11.42 3.69 15.76
CA THR A 120 -11.70 3.28 14.38
C THR A 120 -12.30 1.88 14.33
N ALA A 121 -11.74 0.90 15.06
CA ALA A 121 -12.31 -0.46 15.17
C ALA A 121 -13.77 -0.44 15.65
N MET A 122 -14.03 0.31 16.73
CA MET A 122 -15.37 0.44 17.29
C MET A 122 -16.35 1.15 16.34
N CYS A 123 -15.89 2.13 15.55
CA CYS A 123 -16.73 2.76 14.53
C CYS A 123 -17.09 1.83 13.37
N ILE A 124 -16.14 1.01 12.90
CA ILE A 124 -16.41 -0.02 11.87
C ILE A 124 -17.42 -1.03 12.41
N PHE A 125 -17.19 -1.55 13.61
CA PHE A 125 -18.08 -2.54 14.21
C PHE A 125 -19.46 -1.98 14.55
N GLY A 126 -19.51 -0.77 15.09
CA GLY A 126 -20.73 -0.14 15.59
C GLY A 126 -21.61 0.48 14.50
N TYR A 127 -21.04 1.15 13.51
CA TYR A 127 -21.84 1.85 12.49
C TYR A 127 -21.87 1.12 11.15
N ILE A 128 -20.73 0.56 10.70
CA ILE A 128 -20.70 -0.22 9.46
C ILE A 128 -21.30 -1.62 9.71
N GLY A 129 -21.10 -2.17 10.91
CA GLY A 129 -21.64 -3.48 11.29
C GLY A 129 -20.81 -4.62 10.71
N LYS A 130 -19.49 -4.45 10.64
CA LYS A 130 -18.54 -5.47 10.17
C LYS A 130 -17.53 -5.78 11.27
N ASP A 131 -17.23 -7.05 11.43
CA ASP A 131 -16.28 -7.64 12.36
C ASP A 131 -14.90 -7.91 11.73
N THR A 132 -14.76 -7.65 10.43
CA THR A 132 -13.52 -7.78 9.65
C THR A 132 -13.10 -6.46 9.02
N ALA A 133 -11.85 -6.03 9.22
CA ALA A 133 -11.26 -4.83 8.61
C ALA A 133 -9.75 -4.75 8.88
N GLU A 134 -9.03 -4.07 7.99
CA GLU A 134 -7.68 -3.57 8.25
C GLU A 134 -7.74 -2.13 8.77
N ILE A 135 -7.14 -1.91 9.94
CA ILE A 135 -7.07 -0.62 10.61
C ILE A 135 -5.62 -0.17 10.60
N ILE A 136 -5.34 0.89 9.87
CA ILE A 136 -3.98 1.30 9.54
C ILE A 136 -3.73 2.68 10.14
N PHE A 137 -2.68 2.80 10.94
CA PHE A 137 -2.09 4.11 11.23
C PHE A 137 -0.92 4.33 10.28
N ALA A 138 -0.93 5.41 9.52
CA ALA A 138 0.07 5.70 8.51
C ALA A 138 0.79 7.03 8.77
N SER A 139 2.11 7.04 8.68
CA SER A 139 2.87 8.29 8.74
C SER A 139 4.21 8.16 8.01
N PRO A 140 4.59 9.09 7.12
CA PRO A 140 5.85 8.98 6.40
C PRO A 140 7.09 9.10 7.29
N LYS A 141 6.94 9.66 8.50
CA LYS A 141 8.08 9.88 9.40
C LYS A 141 7.68 9.72 10.86
N ILE A 142 8.20 8.67 11.49
CA ILE A 142 8.06 8.40 12.92
C ILE A 142 9.44 8.09 13.49
N ASN A 143 9.72 8.60 14.70
CA ASN A 143 10.94 8.25 15.42
C ASN A 143 11.01 6.72 15.66
N PRO A 144 12.12 6.03 15.32
CA PRO A 144 12.26 4.58 15.51
C PRO A 144 11.96 4.08 16.93
N VAL A 145 12.20 4.91 17.96
CA VAL A 145 11.87 4.59 19.36
C VAL A 145 10.35 4.45 19.55
N ILE A 146 9.56 5.33 18.92
CA ILE A 146 8.09 5.25 18.97
C ILE A 146 7.60 4.01 18.22
N ILE A 147 8.19 3.67 17.06
CA ILE A 147 7.85 2.46 16.30
C ILE A 147 8.11 1.20 17.13
N LYS A 148 9.31 1.10 17.73
CA LYS A 148 9.70 -0.02 18.59
C LYS A 148 8.73 -0.20 19.76
N ASP A 149 8.24 0.90 20.30
CA ASP A 149 7.26 0.85 21.38
C ASP A 149 5.87 0.50 20.89
N LEU A 150 5.42 0.99 19.72
CA LEU A 150 4.08 0.74 19.15
C LEU A 150 3.88 -0.70 18.67
N ALA A 151 4.89 -1.29 18.02
CA ALA A 151 4.78 -2.63 17.42
C ALA A 151 4.21 -3.71 18.37
N PRO A 152 4.72 -3.90 19.61
CA PRO A 152 4.13 -4.87 20.52
C PRO A 152 2.70 -4.50 20.94
N LYS A 153 2.35 -3.21 21.06
CA LYS A 153 1.00 -2.81 21.47
C LYS A 153 -0.03 -3.06 20.37
N PHE A 154 0.35 -2.97 19.09
CA PHE A 154 -0.51 -3.38 17.98
C PHE A 154 -0.79 -4.88 18.01
N ASN A 155 0.23 -5.71 18.26
CA ASN A 155 0.05 -7.16 18.38
C ASN A 155 -0.86 -7.53 19.57
N GLU A 156 -0.69 -6.85 20.69
CA GLU A 156 -1.53 -7.03 21.87
C GLU A 156 -2.97 -6.56 21.62
N LEU A 157 -3.16 -5.41 20.95
CA LEU A 157 -4.47 -4.94 20.54
C LEU A 157 -5.17 -5.94 19.62
N ASN A 158 -4.47 -6.47 18.61
CA ASN A 158 -5.00 -7.52 17.73
C ASN A 158 -5.41 -8.76 18.51
N SER A 159 -4.61 -9.16 19.50
CA SER A 159 -4.93 -10.30 20.36
C SER A 159 -6.21 -10.04 21.18
N ILE A 160 -6.35 -8.86 21.77
CA ILE A 160 -7.55 -8.48 22.53
C ILE A 160 -8.79 -8.51 21.63
N LEU A 161 -8.73 -7.88 20.46
CA LEU A 161 -9.85 -7.85 19.50
C LEU A 161 -10.23 -9.26 19.03
N ALA A 162 -9.25 -10.12 18.75
CA ALA A 162 -9.48 -11.52 18.39
C ALA A 162 -10.19 -12.31 19.52
N THR A 163 -9.79 -12.13 20.78
CA THR A 163 -10.50 -12.76 21.92
C THR A 163 -11.95 -12.30 22.08
N LEU A 164 -12.29 -11.12 21.53
CA LEU A 164 -13.64 -10.58 21.51
C LEU A 164 -14.45 -11.06 20.28
N GLY A 165 -13.86 -11.91 19.43
CA GLY A 165 -14.48 -12.42 18.20
C GLY A 165 -14.41 -11.46 17.02
N LEU A 166 -13.50 -10.48 17.05
CA LEU A 166 -13.34 -9.48 16.00
C LEU A 166 -12.09 -9.78 15.18
N ASN A 167 -12.26 -9.98 13.88
CA ASN A 167 -11.22 -10.27 12.91
C ASN A 167 -10.62 -8.96 12.35
N PHE A 168 -10.20 -8.07 13.26
CA PHE A 168 -9.54 -6.83 12.89
C PHE A 168 -8.02 -6.99 12.89
N THR A 169 -7.37 -6.41 11.88
CA THR A 169 -5.92 -6.31 11.82
C THR A 169 -5.52 -4.85 11.96
N THR A 170 -4.98 -4.50 13.13
CA THR A 170 -4.38 -3.19 13.40
C THR A 170 -2.90 -3.22 13.07
N ARG A 171 -2.42 -2.23 12.30
CA ARG A 171 -1.00 -2.14 11.91
C ARG A 171 -0.52 -0.71 11.69
N LEU A 172 0.79 -0.55 11.75
CA LEU A 172 1.50 0.69 11.46
C LEU A 172 2.13 0.60 10.07
N ILE A 173 2.03 1.66 9.27
CA ILE A 173 2.84 1.84 8.06
C ILE A 173 3.65 3.12 8.22
N ALA A 174 4.97 3.00 8.37
CA ALA A 174 5.82 4.16 8.66
C ALA A 174 7.21 4.10 8.00
N ASN A 175 7.83 5.28 7.87
CA ASN A 175 9.21 5.44 7.36
C ASN A 175 9.42 4.73 6.01
N GLU A 176 10.41 3.84 5.91
CA GLU A 176 10.73 3.09 4.69
C GLU A 176 9.56 2.23 4.23
N GLU A 177 8.78 1.66 5.15
CA GLU A 177 7.58 0.89 4.81
C GLU A 177 6.52 1.79 4.16
N PHE A 178 6.35 3.02 4.67
CA PHE A 178 5.46 4.00 4.03
C PHE A 178 5.94 4.35 2.63
N ASN A 179 7.24 4.57 2.45
CA ASN A 179 7.81 4.83 1.13
C ASN A 179 7.56 3.65 0.17
N GLY A 180 7.92 2.43 0.56
CA GLY A 180 7.84 1.24 -0.30
C GLY A 180 6.42 0.69 -0.51
N LYS A 181 5.53 0.76 0.49
CA LYS A 181 4.15 0.24 0.38
C LYS A 181 3.15 1.25 -0.18
N VAL A 182 3.35 2.53 0.13
CA VAL A 182 2.36 3.57 -0.19
C VAL A 182 2.88 4.46 -1.30
N LEU A 183 3.96 5.20 -1.07
CA LEU A 183 4.40 6.24 -1.99
C LEU A 183 4.86 5.67 -3.34
N GLU A 184 5.85 4.78 -3.34
CA GLU A 184 6.44 4.23 -4.56
C GLU A 184 5.41 3.54 -5.47
N PRO A 185 4.53 2.64 -4.97
CA PRO A 185 3.52 2.00 -5.82
C PRO A 185 2.57 2.97 -6.52
N ILE A 186 2.29 4.11 -5.90
CA ILE A 186 1.45 5.17 -6.46
C ILE A 186 2.21 5.96 -7.51
N LEU A 187 3.47 6.35 -7.25
CA LEU A 187 4.32 7.01 -8.25
C LEU A 187 4.55 6.10 -9.47
N LEU A 188 4.58 4.78 -9.27
CA LEU A 188 4.63 3.80 -10.35
C LEU A 188 3.29 3.69 -11.10
N ALA A 189 2.17 3.73 -10.38
CA ALA A 189 0.84 3.71 -10.99
C ALA A 189 0.57 4.98 -11.82
N SER A 190 1.11 6.13 -11.40
CA SER A 190 0.84 7.43 -12.02
C SER A 190 1.25 7.53 -13.49
N GLY A 191 2.18 6.69 -13.95
CA GLY A 191 2.60 6.61 -15.35
C GLY A 191 1.57 5.93 -16.27
N GLY A 192 0.63 5.16 -15.73
CA GLY A 192 -0.45 4.51 -16.47
C GLY A 192 -1.83 5.15 -16.31
N ILE A 193 -1.99 6.06 -15.35
CA ILE A 193 -3.25 6.73 -15.05
C ILE A 193 -3.32 8.06 -15.84
N SER A 194 -3.81 7.98 -17.08
CA SER A 194 -4.17 9.16 -17.85
C SER A 194 -5.46 9.77 -17.28
N ASP A 195 -5.44 11.07 -17.01
CA ASP A 195 -6.65 11.87 -16.75
C ASP A 195 -7.38 11.60 -15.41
N THR A 196 -6.64 11.41 -14.31
CA THR A 196 -7.24 11.31 -12.97
C THR A 196 -7.58 12.68 -12.37
N SER A 197 -8.72 12.85 -11.70
CA SER A 197 -9.02 14.06 -10.92
C SER A 197 -8.39 14.07 -9.52
N GLU A 198 -7.52 13.10 -9.22
CA GLU A 198 -6.94 12.90 -7.89
C GLU A 198 -5.78 13.88 -7.63
N LEU A 199 -5.91 14.68 -6.56
CA LEU A 199 -5.05 15.83 -6.29
C LEU A 199 -3.57 15.44 -6.12
N PHE A 200 -3.28 14.35 -5.41
CA PHE A 200 -1.91 13.89 -5.22
C PHE A 200 -1.26 13.51 -6.54
N LEU A 201 -1.92 12.66 -7.34
CA LEU A 201 -1.43 12.22 -8.65
C LEU A 201 -1.24 13.39 -9.61
N ARG A 202 -2.19 14.33 -9.67
CA ARG A 202 -2.08 15.54 -10.49
C ARG A 202 -0.93 16.45 -10.06
N SER A 203 -0.75 16.61 -8.76
CA SER A 203 0.37 17.39 -8.19
C SER A 203 1.71 16.75 -8.53
N TYR A 204 1.81 15.42 -8.44
CA TYR A 204 3.01 14.69 -8.84
C TYR A 204 3.27 14.75 -10.35
N GLN A 205 2.23 14.57 -11.18
CA GLN A 205 2.33 14.72 -12.63
C GLN A 205 2.82 16.12 -13.01
N MET A 206 2.23 17.17 -12.43
CA MET A 206 2.68 18.55 -12.64
C MET A 206 4.14 18.74 -12.21
N TYR A 207 4.53 18.28 -11.02
CA TYR A 207 5.92 18.34 -10.56
C TYR A 207 6.87 17.61 -11.54
N SER A 208 6.46 16.45 -12.05
CA SER A 208 7.28 15.65 -12.95
C SER A 208 7.57 16.34 -14.29
N MET A 209 6.65 17.18 -14.79
CA MET A 209 6.83 17.96 -16.04
C MET A 209 7.99 18.94 -15.98
N PHE A 210 8.27 19.52 -14.79
CA PHE A 210 9.34 20.49 -14.58
C PHE A 210 10.60 19.86 -13.96
N SER A 211 10.51 18.62 -13.50
CA SER A 211 11.69 17.90 -13.06
C SER A 211 12.52 17.49 -14.29
N GLU A 212 13.53 18.30 -14.66
CA GLU A 212 14.51 18.03 -15.73
C GLU A 212 15.30 16.69 -15.54
N LYS A 213 14.95 15.89 -14.54
CA LYS A 213 15.59 14.65 -14.09
C LYS A 213 14.78 13.38 -14.32
N ALA A 214 13.58 13.44 -14.91
CA ALA A 214 12.84 12.22 -15.27
C ALA A 214 13.51 11.40 -16.39
N SER A 215 14.42 11.99 -17.18
CA SER A 215 15.16 11.28 -18.26
C SER A 215 16.69 11.33 -18.19
N ARG A 216 17.31 12.12 -17.28
CA ARG A 216 18.79 12.29 -17.24
C ARG A 216 19.51 11.84 -15.97
N SER A 217 18.82 11.36 -14.92
CA SER A 217 19.47 11.04 -13.64
C SER A 217 20.15 9.66 -13.55
N ILE A 218 20.14 8.84 -14.61
CA ILE A 218 20.76 7.50 -14.60
C ILE A 218 22.28 7.55 -14.84
N LYS A 219 22.83 8.57 -15.52
CA LYS A 219 24.26 8.56 -15.87
C LYS A 219 25.23 9.08 -14.79
N ALA A 220 24.77 9.79 -13.75
CA ALA A 220 25.66 10.49 -12.82
C ALA A 220 25.81 9.88 -11.41
N LYS A 221 25.25 8.69 -11.14
CA LYS A 221 25.44 7.94 -9.87
C LYS A 221 26.41 6.75 -9.99
N LYS A 222 27.15 6.65 -11.10
CA LYS A 222 27.87 5.44 -11.52
C LYS A 222 29.19 5.12 -10.76
N VAL A 223 29.57 5.84 -9.69
CA VAL A 223 30.96 5.69 -9.17
C VAL A 223 31.08 5.34 -7.67
N ILE A 224 30.04 5.37 -6.82
CA ILE A 224 30.23 5.12 -5.37
C ILE A 224 29.12 4.26 -4.72
N ARG A 225 28.51 3.30 -5.43
CA ARG A 225 27.33 2.58 -4.89
C ARG A 225 27.41 1.04 -4.81
N ASN A 226 28.52 0.43 -5.20
CA ASN A 226 28.59 -1.03 -5.40
C ASN A 226 28.84 -1.89 -4.13
N LYS A 227 28.37 -1.49 -2.94
CA LYS A 227 28.53 -2.37 -1.75
C LYS A 227 27.37 -2.38 -0.75
N LYS A 228 26.39 -1.49 -0.91
CA LYS A 228 25.26 -1.36 0.03
C LYS A 228 23.91 -1.82 -0.54
N GLU A 229 23.83 -2.02 -1.86
CA GLU A 229 22.59 -2.39 -2.56
C GLU A 229 22.30 -3.89 -2.60
N GLU A 230 23.30 -4.77 -2.47
CA GLU A 230 23.05 -6.23 -2.37
C GLU A 230 22.23 -6.58 -1.13
N LYS A 231 22.41 -5.85 -0.02
CA LYS A 231 21.62 -6.04 1.22
C LYS A 231 20.19 -5.48 1.19
N ASN A 232 19.88 -4.55 0.28
CA ASN A 232 18.58 -3.85 0.29
C ASN A 232 17.49 -4.63 -0.46
N ILE A 233 17.88 -5.47 -1.41
CA ILE A 233 16.92 -6.24 -2.21
C ILE A 233 16.52 -7.54 -1.47
N GLU A 234 17.47 -8.21 -0.79
CA GLU A 234 17.16 -9.31 0.14
C GLU A 234 16.21 -8.89 1.27
N SER A 235 16.30 -7.62 1.74
CA SER A 235 15.38 -7.10 2.76
C SER A 235 13.99 -6.75 2.22
N MET A 236 13.83 -6.48 0.92
CA MET A 236 12.49 -6.26 0.32
C MET A 236 11.68 -7.55 0.17
N LEU A 237 12.35 -8.70 0.08
CA LEU A 237 11.71 -9.98 -0.21
C LEU A 237 11.37 -10.83 1.02
N THR A 238 12.03 -10.55 2.14
CA THR A 238 11.70 -11.11 3.45
C THR A 238 10.58 -10.34 4.15
N ASP A 239 10.17 -9.22 3.56
CA ASP A 239 9.19 -8.31 4.11
C ASP A 239 7.78 -8.77 3.67
N GLU A 240 6.83 -8.90 4.61
CA GLU A 240 5.43 -9.28 4.35
C GLU A 240 4.69 -8.31 3.37
N THR A 241 5.39 -7.27 2.94
CA THR A 241 4.96 -6.10 2.18
C THR A 241 4.65 -6.39 0.72
N LEU A 242 5.41 -7.30 0.09
CA LEU A 242 5.16 -7.72 -1.30
C LEU A 242 4.03 -8.76 -1.41
N LYS A 243 3.74 -9.49 -0.32
CA LYS A 243 2.61 -10.43 -0.27
C LYS A 243 1.26 -9.72 -0.29
N GLU A 244 1.21 -8.46 0.15
CA GLU A 244 -0.01 -7.66 0.15
C GLU A 244 -0.41 -7.10 -1.23
N LEU A 245 0.49 -7.13 -2.22
CA LEU A 245 0.21 -6.64 -3.57
C LEU A 245 -0.38 -7.76 -4.41
N LYS A 246 -1.50 -7.52 -5.09
CA LYS A 246 -2.00 -8.40 -6.16
C LYS A 246 -0.92 -8.66 -7.22
N ILE A 247 -0.92 -9.84 -7.81
CA ILE A 247 0.21 -10.33 -8.64
C ILE A 247 0.58 -9.37 -9.76
N GLY A 248 -0.41 -8.78 -10.45
CA GLY A 248 -0.15 -7.83 -11.53
C GLY A 248 0.64 -6.61 -11.07
N LYS A 249 0.33 -6.10 -9.87
CA LYS A 249 1.04 -4.96 -9.28
C LYS A 249 2.40 -5.37 -8.72
N LEU A 250 2.50 -6.55 -8.10
CA LEU A 250 3.77 -7.12 -7.67
C LEU A 250 4.76 -7.19 -8.83
N VAL A 251 4.35 -7.77 -9.97
CA VAL A 251 5.16 -7.87 -11.18
C VAL A 251 5.55 -6.49 -11.71
N GLN A 252 4.58 -5.57 -11.86
CA GLN A 252 4.86 -4.22 -12.36
C GLN A 252 5.92 -3.49 -11.52
N THR A 253 5.82 -3.60 -10.19
CA THR A 253 6.72 -2.94 -9.26
C THR A 253 8.11 -3.56 -9.31
N THR A 254 8.19 -4.87 -9.09
CA THR A 254 9.47 -5.58 -8.92
C THR A 254 10.24 -5.74 -10.24
N MET A 255 9.56 -6.04 -11.37
CA MET A 255 10.25 -6.13 -12.66
C MET A 255 10.85 -4.78 -13.08
N ARG A 256 10.14 -3.67 -12.87
CA ARG A 256 10.65 -2.35 -13.21
C ARG A 256 11.92 -2.02 -12.42
N GLU A 257 11.97 -2.37 -11.14
CA GLU A 257 13.16 -2.19 -10.32
C GLU A 257 14.32 -3.07 -10.77
N LEU A 258 14.06 -4.36 -11.03
CA LEU A 258 15.07 -5.30 -11.54
C LEU A 258 15.68 -4.83 -12.86
N PHE A 259 14.85 -4.34 -13.79
CA PHE A 259 15.32 -3.81 -15.07
C PHE A 259 16.11 -2.51 -14.89
N ARG A 260 15.64 -1.59 -14.05
CA ARG A 260 16.33 -0.33 -13.76
C ARG A 260 17.71 -0.54 -13.15
N ASN A 261 17.85 -1.58 -12.31
CA ASN A 261 19.09 -1.93 -11.64
C ASN A 261 19.94 -2.93 -12.45
N GLU A 262 19.57 -3.21 -13.71
CA GLU A 262 20.27 -4.15 -14.60
C GLU A 262 20.52 -5.53 -13.95
N LYS A 263 19.58 -6.00 -13.11
CA LYS A 263 19.65 -7.27 -12.38
C LYS A 263 19.31 -8.48 -13.23
N ILE A 264 18.76 -8.27 -14.43
CA ILE A 264 18.38 -9.30 -15.39
C ILE A 264 19.32 -9.18 -16.58
N SER A 265 20.00 -10.26 -16.95
CA SER A 265 20.98 -10.25 -18.07
C SER A 265 20.30 -10.02 -19.42
N MET A 266 21.03 -9.48 -20.40
CA MET A 266 20.54 -9.31 -21.78
C MET A 266 19.97 -10.61 -22.36
N ASP A 267 20.66 -11.73 -22.17
CA ASP A 267 20.21 -13.06 -22.63
C ASP A 267 18.86 -13.46 -22.03
N GLU A 268 18.61 -13.10 -20.77
CA GLU A 268 17.34 -13.40 -20.12
C GLU A 268 16.24 -12.45 -20.59
N ILE A 269 16.56 -11.16 -20.81
CA ILE A 269 15.62 -10.21 -21.43
C ILE A 269 15.19 -10.70 -22.82
N GLU A 270 16.12 -11.20 -23.64
CA GLU A 270 15.82 -11.77 -24.94
C GLU A 270 14.90 -13.00 -24.80
N LYS A 271 15.18 -13.91 -23.87
CA LYS A 271 14.30 -15.06 -23.57
C LYS A 271 12.92 -14.63 -23.08
N MET A 272 12.80 -13.55 -22.31
CA MET A 272 11.51 -13.02 -21.84
C MET A 272 10.61 -12.49 -22.97
N THR A 273 11.17 -12.28 -24.18
CA THR A 273 10.39 -11.99 -25.40
C THR A 273 9.84 -13.23 -26.09
N GLN A 274 10.24 -14.43 -25.63
CA GLN A 274 9.84 -15.70 -26.22
C GLN A 274 8.65 -16.31 -25.47
N PRO A 275 7.60 -16.80 -26.17
CA PRO A 275 6.45 -17.43 -25.54
C PRO A 275 6.82 -18.67 -24.71
N ASP A 276 7.71 -19.53 -25.22
CA ASP A 276 8.06 -20.80 -24.57
C ASP A 276 8.74 -20.57 -23.21
N TYR A 277 9.69 -19.63 -23.16
CA TYR A 277 10.31 -19.24 -21.90
C TYR A 277 9.29 -18.63 -20.95
N SER A 278 8.40 -17.78 -21.45
CA SER A 278 7.36 -17.15 -20.64
C SER A 278 6.41 -18.19 -20.03
N LYS A 279 6.07 -19.23 -20.80
CA LYS A 279 5.25 -20.35 -20.34
C LYS A 279 5.98 -21.19 -19.31
N GLN A 280 7.25 -21.52 -19.54
CA GLN A 280 8.05 -22.35 -18.65
C GLN A 280 8.33 -21.67 -17.30
N ILE A 281 8.63 -20.37 -17.32
CA ILE A 281 9.12 -19.64 -16.15
C ILE A 281 8.00 -18.93 -15.39
N PHE A 282 7.05 -18.32 -16.10
CA PHE A 282 5.98 -17.50 -15.49
C PHE A 282 4.59 -18.14 -15.60
N ASN A 283 4.48 -19.30 -16.26
CA ASN A 283 3.20 -19.91 -16.65
C ASN A 283 2.35 -19.01 -17.56
N ALA A 284 2.95 -18.01 -18.21
CA ALA A 284 2.27 -17.08 -19.10
C ALA A 284 2.21 -17.63 -20.54
N ASN A 285 1.03 -17.58 -21.17
CA ASN A 285 0.85 -18.08 -22.55
C ASN A 285 1.31 -17.09 -23.63
N ILE A 286 1.76 -15.90 -23.24
CA ILE A 286 2.27 -14.87 -24.13
C ILE A 286 3.64 -14.39 -23.62
N PRO A 287 4.48 -13.80 -24.49
CA PRO A 287 5.71 -13.16 -24.08
C PRO A 287 5.47 -12.15 -22.96
N VAL A 288 6.24 -12.27 -21.87
CA VAL A 288 6.16 -11.31 -20.76
C VAL A 288 6.70 -9.94 -21.19
N LEU A 289 7.70 -9.91 -22.06
CA LEU A 289 8.18 -8.70 -22.71
C LEU A 289 7.87 -8.71 -24.21
N LYS A 290 7.53 -7.56 -24.77
CA LYS A 290 7.39 -7.35 -26.21
C LYS A 290 8.22 -6.17 -26.64
N GLU A 291 9.22 -6.39 -27.50
CA GLU A 291 10.09 -5.31 -28.00
C GLU A 291 9.27 -4.31 -28.82
N VAL A 292 9.56 -3.02 -28.61
CA VAL A 292 8.91 -1.91 -29.31
C VAL A 292 9.86 -1.40 -30.40
N PRO A 293 9.50 -1.54 -31.68
CA PRO A 293 10.27 -0.96 -32.77
C PRO A 293 10.33 0.57 -32.67
N ILE A 294 11.41 1.15 -33.19
CA ILE A 294 11.58 2.61 -33.25
C ILE A 294 10.41 3.21 -34.04
N GLY A 295 9.65 4.12 -33.40
CA GLY A 295 8.46 4.75 -34.00
C GLY A 295 7.19 3.89 -34.00
N GLY A 296 7.19 2.74 -33.31
CA GLY A 296 6.03 1.86 -33.21
C GLY A 296 4.86 2.50 -32.45
N ASN A 297 3.63 2.25 -32.91
CA ASN A 297 2.42 2.70 -32.23
C ASN A 297 2.12 1.82 -31.01
N ILE A 298 2.25 2.38 -29.81
CA ILE A 298 2.04 1.66 -28.55
C ILE A 298 0.60 1.15 -28.40
N ASP A 299 -0.40 1.90 -28.91
CA ASP A 299 -1.81 1.50 -28.76
C ASP A 299 -2.17 0.26 -29.59
N GLU A 300 -1.51 0.10 -30.73
CA GLU A 300 -1.60 -1.09 -31.58
C GLU A 300 -0.77 -2.24 -30.98
N LEU A 301 0.48 -1.96 -30.59
CA LEU A 301 1.42 -2.99 -30.12
C LEU A 301 1.00 -3.64 -28.81
N LYS A 302 0.22 -2.97 -27.96
CA LYS A 302 -0.26 -3.55 -26.70
C LYS A 302 -1.39 -4.57 -26.88
N ARG A 303 -1.96 -4.68 -28.09
CA ARG A 303 -3.11 -5.54 -28.39
C ARG A 303 -2.68 -6.83 -29.11
N ASP A 304 -3.51 -7.86 -29.00
CA ASP A 304 -3.39 -9.08 -29.81
C ASP A 304 -4.16 -8.97 -31.13
N ASP A 305 -4.11 -10.01 -31.95
CA ASP A 305 -4.79 -10.08 -33.26
C ASP A 305 -6.32 -9.96 -33.16
N ASN A 306 -6.87 -10.24 -31.97
CA ASN A 306 -8.30 -10.09 -31.66
C ASN A 306 -8.61 -8.73 -31.00
N ASN A 307 -7.66 -7.79 -31.02
CA ASN A 307 -7.76 -6.43 -30.49
C ASN A 307 -7.87 -6.33 -28.95
N TYR A 308 -7.59 -7.42 -28.22
CA TYR A 308 -7.59 -7.42 -26.75
C TYR A 308 -6.27 -6.85 -26.21
N PRO A 309 -6.31 -5.96 -25.19
CA PRO A 309 -5.10 -5.43 -24.58
C PRO A 309 -4.41 -6.51 -23.73
N ARG A 310 -3.22 -6.93 -24.16
CA ARG A 310 -2.39 -7.95 -23.50
C ARG A 310 -1.17 -7.40 -22.78
N TYR A 311 -0.82 -6.15 -23.05
CA TYR A 311 0.31 -5.45 -22.46
C TYR A 311 -0.12 -4.13 -21.83
N TYR A 312 0.66 -3.65 -20.85
CA TYR A 312 0.44 -2.33 -20.26
C TYR A 312 0.67 -1.20 -21.28
N SER A 313 0.10 -0.03 -21.01
CA SER A 313 0.12 1.15 -21.90
C SER A 313 1.42 1.96 -21.85
N TYR A 314 2.44 1.50 -21.11
CA TYR A 314 3.73 2.18 -20.95
C TYR A 314 4.88 1.30 -21.42
N THR A 315 5.98 1.94 -21.84
CA THR A 315 7.22 1.26 -22.20
C THR A 315 8.22 1.23 -21.05
N ILE A 316 9.10 0.23 -21.07
CA ILE A 316 10.25 0.08 -20.18
C ILE A 316 11.50 0.06 -21.05
N SER A 317 12.43 0.98 -20.78
CA SER A 317 13.71 1.02 -21.48
C SER A 317 14.71 0.10 -20.77
N ILE A 318 15.22 -0.90 -21.49
CA ILE A 318 16.12 -1.94 -20.98
C ILE A 318 17.28 -2.04 -21.98
N TYR A 319 18.51 -1.81 -21.52
CA TYR A 319 19.72 -1.86 -22.35
C TYR A 319 19.64 -1.06 -23.67
N GLY A 320 18.93 0.07 -23.66
CA GLY A 320 18.80 0.96 -24.83
C GLY A 320 17.75 0.54 -25.85
N LYS A 321 16.93 -0.47 -25.54
CA LYS A 321 15.74 -0.87 -26.29
C LYS A 321 14.49 -0.67 -25.44
N ASP A 322 13.36 -0.43 -26.09
CA ASP A 322 12.08 -0.25 -25.40
C ASP A 322 11.23 -1.51 -25.49
N TYR A 323 10.55 -1.84 -24.39
CA TYR A 323 9.71 -3.03 -24.26
C TYR A 323 8.36 -2.69 -23.63
N LEU A 324 7.33 -3.44 -24.01
CA LEU A 324 6.05 -3.52 -23.29
C LEU A 324 6.06 -4.70 -22.34
N LEU A 325 5.48 -4.52 -21.16
CA LEU A 325 5.28 -5.58 -20.17
C LEU A 325 3.86 -6.14 -20.26
N SER A 326 3.73 -7.46 -20.23
CA SER A 326 2.43 -8.15 -20.24
C SER A 326 1.56 -7.71 -19.06
N SER A 327 0.26 -7.54 -19.31
CA SER A 327 -0.76 -7.25 -18.30
C SER A 327 -1.52 -8.49 -17.84
N GLN A 328 -1.24 -9.67 -18.41
CA GLN A 328 -2.00 -10.89 -18.18
C GLN A 328 -1.50 -11.64 -16.94
N TRP A 329 -1.83 -11.13 -15.75
CA TRP A 329 -1.43 -11.73 -14.47
C TRP A 329 -2.63 -12.17 -13.65
N PHE A 330 -2.70 -13.48 -13.36
CA PHE A 330 -3.78 -14.07 -12.57
C PHE A 330 -3.22 -14.65 -11.28
N GLU A 331 -3.83 -14.28 -10.16
CA GLU A 331 -3.34 -14.54 -8.80
C GLU A 331 -3.00 -16.03 -8.58
N HIS A 332 -3.97 -16.91 -8.86
CA HIS A 332 -3.85 -18.35 -8.66
C HIS A 332 -2.96 -19.08 -9.69
N LEU A 333 -2.70 -18.49 -10.86
CA LEU A 333 -1.93 -19.15 -11.93
C LEU A 333 -0.46 -18.75 -11.93
N HIS A 334 -0.17 -17.49 -11.62
CA HIS A 334 1.13 -16.90 -11.92
C HIS A 334 1.93 -16.53 -10.67
N ARG A 335 1.29 -16.32 -9.51
CA ARG A 335 2.00 -15.84 -8.31
C ARG A 335 3.17 -16.73 -7.92
N THR A 336 2.94 -18.02 -7.72
CA THR A 336 3.99 -18.95 -7.27
C THR A 336 5.14 -19.04 -8.28
N TYR A 337 4.85 -18.99 -9.58
CA TYR A 337 5.86 -19.00 -10.63
C TYR A 337 6.70 -17.72 -10.61
N TYR A 338 6.03 -16.57 -10.48
CA TYR A 338 6.69 -15.28 -10.43
C TYR A 338 7.56 -15.13 -9.19
N GLU A 339 7.04 -15.47 -8.00
CA GLU A 339 7.79 -15.40 -6.74
C GLU A 339 9.02 -16.31 -6.78
N LYS A 340 8.91 -17.52 -7.36
CA LYS A 340 10.04 -18.42 -7.56
C LYS A 340 11.08 -17.87 -8.53
N TRP A 341 10.66 -17.21 -9.62
CA TRP A 341 11.59 -16.55 -10.52
C TRP A 341 12.29 -15.38 -9.81
N LEU A 342 11.50 -14.54 -9.14
CA LEU A 342 11.95 -13.35 -8.43
C LEU A 342 12.99 -13.70 -7.37
N SER A 343 12.78 -14.76 -6.58
CA SER A 343 13.74 -15.21 -5.55
C SER A 343 15.12 -15.60 -6.08
N ASN A 344 15.24 -15.94 -7.37
CA ASN A 344 16.52 -16.27 -8.00
C ASN A 344 17.25 -15.02 -8.56
N LYS A 345 16.65 -13.83 -8.46
CA LYS A 345 17.19 -12.56 -9.00
C LYS A 345 17.65 -11.57 -7.93
N LEU A 346 17.36 -11.85 -6.67
CA LEU A 346 18.02 -11.20 -5.55
C LEU A 346 19.27 -12.02 -5.21
#